data_AF-A0A4Q7IMM8-F1
#
_entry.id   AF-A0A4Q7IMM8-F1
#
_cell.length_a   1.000
_cell.length_b   1.000
_cell.length_c   1.000
_cell.angle_alpha   90.00
_cell.angle_beta   90.00
_cell.angle_gamma   90.00
#
_symmetry.space_group_name_H-M   'P 1'
#
loop_
_entity.id
_entity.type
_entity.pdbx_description
1 polymer ?
#
loop_
_entity_poly.entity_id
_entity_poly.type
_entity_poly.pdbx_seq_one_letter_code
_entity_poly.pdbx_strand_id
1 'polypeptide(L)' 'MTIYLIYLLIMFALFGTAASYFARFIYLFWIKKEMDQTLIFKAGGCALLIMLLSAIGALSF' A
#
# COMPACT_ATOMS: atom_id res chain seq x y z
N MET A 1 20.69 9.93 10.08
CA MET A 1 19.55 10.71 10.62
C MET A 1 18.63 11.23 9.52
N THR A 2 19.14 11.89 8.47
CA THR A 2 18.34 12.32 7.29
C THR A 2 17.76 11.16 6.46
N ILE A 3 18.52 10.10 6.22
CA ILE A 3 18.09 8.95 5.39
C ILE A 3 16.93 8.17 6.03
N TYR A 4 16.97 7.99 7.35
CA TYR A 4 15.89 7.31 8.10
C TYR A 4 14.57 8.08 8.05
N LEU A 5 14.64 9.41 8.11
CA LEU A 5 13.47 10.28 7.99
C LEU A 5 12.83 10.20 6.60
N ILE A 6 13.66 10.15 5.55
CA ILE A 6 13.20 9.95 4.16
C ILE A 6 12.55 8.57 4.01
N TYR A 7 13.13 7.53 4.59
CA TYR A 7 12.57 6.17 4.58
C TYR A 7 11.17 6.13 5.22
N LEU A 8 11.01 6.73 6.41
CA LEU A 8 9.71 6.81 7.08
C LEU A 8 8.69 7.62 6.28
N LEU A 9 9.12 8.70 5.63
CA LEU A 9 8.25 9.52 4.78
C LEU A 9 7.73 8.73 3.57
N ILE A 10 8.60 7.94 2.93
CA ILE A 10 8.24 7.05 1.81
C ILE A 10 7.27 5.97 2.28
N MET A 11 7.54 5.33 3.42
CA MET A 11 6.65 4.30 3.98
C MET A 11 5.26 4.88 4.32
N PHE A 12 5.21 6.08 4.89
CA PHE A 12 3.95 6.77 5.18
C PHE A 12 3.17 7.11 3.89
N ALA A 13 3.86 7.61 2.87
CA ALA A 13 3.23 7.89 1.57
C ALA A 13 2.67 6.63 0.91
N LEU A 14 3.44 5.53 0.87
CA LEU A 14 2.94 4.26 0.34
C LEU A 14 1.75 3.74 1.14
N PHE A 15 1.79 3.82 2.47
CA PHE A 15 0.68 3.39 3.32
C PHE A 15 -0.60 4.19 3.05
N GLY A 16 -0.50 5.51 2.91
CA GLY A 16 -1.64 6.38 2.56
C GLY A 16 -2.23 6.05 1.19
N THR A 17 -1.38 5.77 0.19
CA THR A 17 -1.87 5.36 -1.14
C THR A 17 -2.56 3.99 -1.09
N ALA A 18 -1.99 3.01 -0.40
CA ALA A 18 -2.60 1.70 -0.22
C ALA A 18 -3.96 1.78 0.49
N ALA A 19 -4.07 2.56 1.58
CA ALA A 19 -5.32 2.78 2.29
C ALA A 19 -6.40 3.41 1.39
N SER A 20 -6.01 4.36 0.54
CA SER A 20 -6.92 5.01 -0.42
C SER A 20 -7.45 4.02 -1.47
N TYR A 21 -6.59 3.15 -1.99
CA TYR A 21 -7.01 2.07 -2.91
C TYR A 21 -7.90 1.04 -2.20
N PHE A 22 -7.60 0.72 -0.94
CA PHE A 22 -8.40 -0.22 -0.14
C PHE A 22 -9.80 0.34 0.17
N ALA A 23 -9.90 1.61 0.55
CA ALA A 23 -11.19 2.28 0.76
C ALA A 23 -12.02 2.34 -0.52
N ARG A 24 -11.39 2.62 -1.66
CA ARG A 24 -12.06 2.63 -2.97
C ARG A 24 -12.53 1.24 -3.38
N PHE A 25 -11.75 0.21 -3.05
CA PHE A 25 -12.14 -1.19 -3.23
C PHE A 25 -13.35 -1.57 -2.37
N ILE A 26 -13.32 -1.29 -1.07
CA ILE A 26 -14.46 -1.55 -0.16
C ILE A 26 -15.71 -0.82 -0.66
N TYR A 27 -15.56 0.44 -1.08
CA TYR A 27 -16.68 1.22 -1.61
C TYR A 27 -17.28 0.58 -2.86
N LEU A 28 -16.47 0.19 -3.84
CA LEU A 28 -16.92 -0.46 -5.07
C LEU A 28 -17.53 -1.85 -4.79
N PHE A 29 -16.92 -2.63 -3.89
CA PHE A 29 -17.41 -3.96 -3.51
C PHE A 29 -18.77 -3.88 -2.81
N TRP A 30 -18.93 -2.94 -1.86
CA TRP A 30 -20.16 -2.79 -1.08
C TRP A 30 -21.29 -2.12 -1.86
N ILE A 31 -20.98 -1.10 -2.67
CA ILE A 31 -22.00 -0.28 -3.35
C ILE A 31 -22.37 -0.82 -4.74
N LYS A 32 -21.40 -1.30 -5.52
CA LYS A 32 -21.63 -1.72 -6.92
C LYS A 32 -21.82 -3.22 -7.09
N LYS A 33 -21.40 -4.06 -6.12
CA LYS A 33 -21.39 -5.53 -6.24
C LYS A 33 -20.67 -6.06 -7.51
N GLU A 34 -19.90 -5.22 -8.19
CA GLU A 34 -19.09 -5.58 -9.34
C GLU A 34 -17.67 -5.86 -8.86
N MET A 35 -17.22 -7.11 -8.99
CA MET A 35 -15.86 -7.50 -8.65
C MET A 35 -14.92 -7.14 -9.78
N ASP A 36 -14.52 -5.87 -9.85
CA ASP A 36 -13.39 -5.46 -10.67
C ASP A 36 -12.09 -5.94 -10.02
N GLN A 37 -11.70 -7.16 -10.36
CA GLN A 37 -10.54 -7.89 -9.81
C GLN A 37 -9.22 -7.12 -10.03
N THR A 38 -9.18 -6.21 -11.00
CA THR A 38 -7.99 -5.41 -11.35
C THR A 38 -7.64 -4.40 -10.25
N LEU A 39 -8.64 -3.84 -9.56
CA LEU A 39 -8.41 -2.92 -8.42
C LEU A 39 -7.92 -3.65 -7.17
N ILE A 40 -8.42 -4.87 -6.90
CA ILE A 40 -7.92 -5.74 -5.83
C ILE A 40 -6.44 -6.07 -6.07
N PHE A 41 -6.11 -6.44 -7.30
CA PHE A 41 -4.76 -6.85 -7.66
C PHE A 41 -3.77 -5.69 -7.53
N LYS A 42 -4.18 -4.46 -7.88
CA LYS A 42 -3.38 -3.25 -7.67
C LYS A 42 -3.20 -2.89 -6.19
N ALA A 43 -4.27 -2.99 -5.39
CA ALA A 43 -4.20 -2.72 -3.95
C ALA A 43 -3.32 -3.76 -3.23
N GLY A 44 -3.50 -5.04 -3.55
CA GLY A 44 -2.66 -6.14 -3.06
C GLY A 44 -1.21 -6.01 -3.51
N GLY A 45 -0.96 -5.61 -4.76
CA GLY A 45 0.39 -5.33 -5.26
C GLY A 45 1.09 -4.19 -4.52
N CYS A 46 0.36 -3.11 -4.20
CA CYS A 46 0.87 -2.03 -3.36
C CYS A 46 1.19 -2.51 -1.93
N ALA A 47 0.34 -3.33 -1.33
CA ALA A 47 0.60 -3.90 0.00
C ALA A 47 1.83 -4.84 0.02
N LEU A 48 2.00 -5.67 -1.01
CA LEU A 48 3.18 -6.52 -1.19
C LEU A 48 4.48 -5.71 -1.33
N LEU A 49 4.42 -4.60 -2.09
CA LEU A 49 5.54 -3.66 -2.24
C LEU A 49 5.95 -3.04 -0.90
N ILE A 50 4.98 -2.63 -0.08
CA ILE A 50 5.22 -2.11 1.28
C ILE A 50 5.89 -3.18 2.15
N MET A 51 5.40 -4.43 2.09
CA MET A 51 5.98 -5.55 2.85
C MET A 51 7.44 -5.81 2.47
N LEU A 52 7.75 -5.82 1.17
CA LEU A 52 9.12 -5.97 0.65
C LEU A 52 10.03 -4.81 1.07
N LEU A 53 9.57 -3.57 0.94
CA LEU A 53 10.30 -2.37 1.37
C LEU A 53 10.55 -2.36 2.89
N SER A 54 9.59 -2.85 3.68
CA SER A 54 9.73 -3.01 5.12
C SER A 54 10.76 -4.08 5.47
N ALA A 55 10.75 -5.22 4.77
CA ALA A 55 11.70 -6.30 4.98
C ALA A 55 13.13 -5.90 4.60
N ILE A 56 13.31 -5.19 3.48
CA ILE A 56 14.62 -4.67 3.04
C ILE A 56 15.13 -3.61 4.01
N GLY A 57 14.26 -2.72 4.47
CA GLY A 57 14.60 -1.73 5.49
C GLY A 57 15.01 -2.36 6.82
N ALA A 58 14.33 -3.43 7.23
CA ALA A 58 14.68 -4.19 8.44
C ALA A 58 15.97 -5.02 8.29
N LEU A 59 16.34 -5.43 7.08
CA LEU A 59 17.58 -6.16 6.82
C LEU A 59 18.79 -5.22 6.66
N SER A 60 18.57 -3.97 6.27
CA SER A 60 19.63 -2.97 6.01
C SER A 60 20.00 -2.11 7.22
N PHE A 61 19.31 -2.27 8.35
CA PHE A 61 19.50 -1.47 9.57
C PHE A 61 19.76 -2.32 10.80
#